data_AF-A0A317PH66-F1
#
_entry.id   AF-A0A317PH66-F1
#
_cell.length_a   1.000
_cell.length_b   1.000
_cell.length_c   1.000
_cell.angle_alpha   90.00
_cell.angle_beta   90.00
_cell.angle_gamma   90.00
#
_symmetry.space_group_name_H-M   'P 1'
#
loop_
_entity.id
_entity.type
_entity.pdbx_description
1 polymer ?
#
loop_
_entity_poly.entity_id
_entity_poly.type
_entity_poly.pdbx_seq_one_letter_code
_entity_poly.pdbx_strand_id
1 'polypeptide(L)' 'MIIKPALLSGRVRSIRHESRRDITAIYYSRSPSLHLKGNWLRDAGLDTGKQVTVRMEEGRLILTAHE' A
#
# COMPACT_ATOMS: atom_id res chain seq x y z
N MET A 1 -23.47 5.23 -8.35
CA MET A 1 -22.37 4.35 -8.81
C MET A 1 -21.93 3.53 -7.61
N ILE A 2 -22.30 2.25 -7.57
CA ILE A 2 -22.08 1.37 -6.42
C ILE A 2 -20.63 0.92 -6.47
N ILE A 3 -19.79 1.49 -5.60
CA ILE A 3 -18.44 0.97 -5.37
C ILE A 3 -18.63 -0.45 -4.86
N LYS A 4 -18.23 -1.47 -5.63
CA LYS A 4 -18.11 -2.84 -5.09
C LYS A 4 -17.27 -2.74 -3.81
N PRO A 5 -17.64 -3.39 -2.70
CA PRO A 5 -16.83 -3.35 -1.49
C PRO A 5 -15.44 -3.92 -1.83
N ALA A 6 -14.46 -3.03 -1.98
CA ALA A 6 -13.08 -3.42 -2.13
C ALA A 6 -12.66 -4.12 -0.84
N LEU A 7 -12.11 -5.32 -0.95
CA LEU A 7 -11.51 -6.01 0.18
C LEU A 7 -10.22 -5.28 0.56
N LEU A 8 -10.34 -4.32 1.46
CA LEU A 8 -9.22 -3.63 2.08
C LEU A 8 -8.68 -4.51 3.21
N SER A 9 -7.43 -4.96 3.08
CA SER A 9 -6.74 -5.65 4.19
C SER A 9 -5.66 -4.73 4.73
N GLY A 10 -5.93 -4.14 5.89
CA GLY A 10 -4.90 -3.48 6.70
C GLY A 10 -3.97 -4.53 7.29
N ARG A 11 -2.66 -4.38 7.07
CA ARG A 11 -1.64 -5.25 7.67
C ARG A 11 -0.53 -4.42 8.28
N VAL A 12 0.03 -4.90 9.38
CA VAL A 12 1.31 -4.39 9.89
C VAL A 12 2.42 -5.19 9.23
N ARG A 13 3.30 -4.51 8.49
CA ARG A 13 4.52 -5.13 7.97
C ARG A 13 5.60 -5.01 9.05
N SER A 14 6.14 -6.14 9.49
CA SER A 14 7.34 -6.18 10.34
C SER A 14 8.55 -6.46 9.46
N ILE A 15 9.51 -5.53 9.45
CA ILE A 15 10.77 -5.68 8.71
C ILE A 15 11.85 -5.93 9.76
N ARG A 16 12.55 -7.06 9.62
CA ARG A 16 13.70 -7.40 10.45
C ARG A 16 14.92 -6.66 9.90
N HIS A 17 15.58 -5.89 10.75
CA HIS A 17 16.88 -5.31 10.47
C HIS A 17 17.95 -6.17 11.13
N GLU A 18 18.93 -6.60 10.35
CA GLU A 18 20.00 -7.49 10.79
C GLU A 18 21.37 -6.86 10.60
N SER A 19 22.28 -7.19 11.52
CA SER A 19 23.69 -6.84 11.38
C SER A 19 24.27 -7.64 10.23
N ARG A 20 24.82 -6.98 9.22
CA ARG A 20 25.48 -7.67 8.10
C ARG A 20 26.71 -8.47 8.52
N ARG A 21 27.30 -8.17 9.68
CA ARG A 21 28.51 -8.85 10.18
C ARG A 21 28.20 -10.22 10.76
N ASP A 22 27.07 -10.35 11.47
CA ASP A 22 26.78 -11.52 12.31
C ASP A 22 25.37 -12.10 12.06
N ILE A 23 24.58 -11.52 11.16
CA ILE A 23 23.20 -11.92 10.79
C ILE A 23 22.21 -11.87 11.99
N THR A 24 22.65 -11.28 13.11
CA THR A 24 21.84 -11.08 14.31
C THR A 24 20.80 -9.99 14.09
N ALA A 25 19.56 -10.23 14.55
CA ALA A 25 18.52 -9.20 14.54
C ALA A 25 18.92 -8.04 15.46
N ILE A 26 19.00 -6.83 14.92
CA ILE A 26 19.26 -5.62 15.71
C ILE A 26 17.92 -5.07 16.23
N TYR A 27 16.93 -4.94 15.34
CA TYR A 27 15.58 -4.51 15.70
C TYR A 27 14.55 -4.85 14.60
N TYR A 28 13.27 -4.70 14.92
CA TYR A 28 12.16 -4.85 13.98
C TYR A 28 11.46 -3.50 13.78
N SER A 29 11.35 -3.02 12.55
CA SER A 29 10.53 -1.84 12.22
C SER A 29 9.13 -2.29 11.80
N ARG A 30 8.10 -1.63 12.33
CA ARG A 30 6.69 -1.90 11.97
C ARG A 30 6.13 -0.72 11.19
N SER A 31 5.56 -0.99 10.03
CA SER A 31 4.92 0.03 9.20
C SER A 31 3.49 -0.40 8.85
N PRO A 32 2.51 0.51 8.96
CA PRO A 32 1.17 0.24 8.46
C PRO A 32 1.24 0.09 6.93
N SER A 33 0.58 -0.93 6.41
CA SER A 33 0.51 -1.20 4.98
C SER A 33 -0.93 -1.46 4.56
N LEU A 34 -1.31 -0.85 3.43
CA LEU A 34 -2.61 -1.03 2.82
C LEU A 34 -2.42 -1.80 1.52
N HIS A 35 -3.02 -2.99 1.41
CA HIS A 35 -3.04 -3.74 0.16
C HIS A 35 -4.40 -3.62 -0.51
N LEU A 36 -4.40 -3.04 -1.71
CA LEU A 36 -5.54 -3.00 -2.62
C LEU A 36 -5.43 -4.18 -3.58
N LYS A 37 -6.54 -4.89 -3.82
CA LYS A 37 -6.57 -6.06 -4.71
C LYS A 37 -7.81 -6.05 -5.60
N GLY A 38 -7.64 -6.53 -6.83
CA GLY A 38 -8.71 -6.83 -7.77
C GLY A 38 -8.58 -6.08 -9.10
N ASN A 39 -9.28 -6.59 -10.11
CA ASN A 39 -9.25 -6.05 -11.48
C ASN A 39 -9.78 -4.61 -11.58
N TRP A 40 -10.60 -4.20 -10.61
CA TRP A 40 -11.16 -2.84 -10.53
C TRP A 40 -10.09 -1.75 -10.42
N LEU A 41 -8.87 -2.07 -9.98
CA LEU A 41 -7.75 -1.11 -9.97
C LEU A 41 -7.39 -0.66 -11.39
N ARG A 42 -7.34 -1.61 -12.33
CA ARG A 42 -7.12 -1.34 -13.75
C ARG A 42 -8.30 -0.55 -14.35
N ASP A 43 -9.53 -0.92 -13.99
CA ASP A 43 -10.73 -0.17 -14.40
C ASP A 43 -10.73 1.28 -13.86
N ALA A 44 -10.11 1.51 -12.70
CA ALA A 44 -9.90 2.83 -12.10
C ALA A 44 -8.65 3.56 -12.64
N GLY A 45 -7.96 3.01 -13.65
CA GLY A 45 -6.76 3.60 -14.26
C GLY A 45 -5.46 3.37 -13.47
N LEU A 46 -5.50 2.64 -12.35
CA LEU A 46 -4.34 2.28 -11.54
C LEU A 46 -3.68 1.01 -12.10
N ASP A 47 -3.02 1.14 -13.26
CA ASP A 47 -2.30 0.04 -13.91
C ASP A 47 -0.80 0.01 -13.56
N THR A 48 -0.12 -1.10 -13.87
CA THR A 48 1.30 -1.26 -13.57
C THR A 48 2.14 -0.25 -14.36
N GLY A 49 3.07 0.42 -13.67
CA GLY A 49 3.97 1.42 -14.29
C GLY A 49 3.36 2.81 -14.44
N LYS A 50 2.08 3.01 -14.09
CA LYS A 50 1.48 4.35 -14.05
C LYS A 50 1.89 5.09 -12.78
N GLN A 51 2.18 6.38 -12.93
CA GLN A 51 2.38 7.25 -11.78
C GLN A 51 1.05 7.53 -11.09
N VAL A 52 1.07 7.48 -9.76
CA VAL A 52 -0.10 7.74 -8.93
C VAL A 52 0.23 8.85 -7.95
N THR A 53 -0.70 9.76 -7.75
CA THR A 53 -0.63 10.76 -6.68
C THR A 53 -1.43 10.28 -5.49
N VAL A 54 -0.82 10.37 -4.31
CA VAL A 54 -1.44 10.01 -3.03
C VAL A 54 -1.67 11.29 -2.24
N ARG A 55 -2.90 11.53 -1.81
CA ARG A 55 -3.28 12.68 -0.99
C ARG A 55 -4.14 12.25 0.20
N MET A 56 -4.11 13.06 1.26
CA MET A 56 -4.94 12.88 2.44
C MET A 56 -5.95 14.03 2.50
N GLU A 57 -7.25 13.71 2.51
CA GLU A 57 -8.33 14.69 2.60
C GLU A 57 -9.35 14.20 3.62
N GLU A 58 -9.64 14.99 4.67
CA GLU A 58 -10.69 14.68 5.67
C GLU A 58 -10.65 13.24 6.22
N GLY A 59 -9.45 12.71 6.50
CA GLY A 59 -9.26 11.34 7.00
C GLY A 59 -9.37 10.24 5.94
N ARG A 60 -9.41 10.59 4.65
CA ARG A 60 -9.47 9.68 3.52
C ARG A 60 -8.15 9.68 2.76
N LEU A 61 -7.71 8.48 2.36
CA LEU A 61 -6.58 8.31 1.45
C LEU A 61 -7.12 8.34 0.01
N ILE A 62 -6.73 9.34 -0.76
CA ILE A 62 -7.14 9.51 -2.15
C ILE A 62 -5.98 9.11 -3.06
N LEU A 63 -6.27 8.22 -4.00
CA LEU A 63 -5.36 7.76 -5.04
C LEU A 63 -5.85 8.27 -6.38
N THR A 64 -5.03 9.04 -7.07
CA THR A 64 -5.32 9.56 -8.40
C THR A 64 -4.31 9.00 -9.39
N ALA A 65 -4.80 8.27 -10.40
CA ALA A 65 -4.00 7.84 -11.54
C ALA A 65 -3.82 9.02 -12.51
N HIS A 66 -2.62 9.17 -13.05
CA HIS A 66 -2.36 10.07 -14.18
C HIS A 66 -2.43 9.28 -15.50
N GLU A 67 -2.80 9.97 -16.58
CA GLU A 67 -2.85 9.37 -17.93
C GLU A 67 -1.47 8.92 -18.41
#